data_AF-A0A7S4PW11-F1
#
_entry.id   AF-A0A7S4PW11-F1
#
_cell.length_a   1.000
_cell.length_b   1.000
_cell.length_c   1.000
_cell.angle_alpha   90.00
_cell.angle_beta   90.00
_cell.angle_gamma   90.00
#
_symmetry.space_group_name_H-M   'P 1'
#
loop_
_entity.id
_entity.type
_entity.pdbx_description
1 polymer ?
#
loop_
_entity_poly.entity_id
_entity_poly.type
_entity_poly.pdbx_seq_one_letter_code
_entity_poly.pdbx_strand_id
1 'polypeptide(L)'
;AVMGCINLVAAFGAMVGGKAADWWGRLPALGITAAILIVGPLIIAASTGFALLLAGRILTGIGVGLAFVVAPLYAAEVAPASLRASVVTIVEILINGGILLGYLSAILLPLGGWRLVTGLAGV
;
A
#
# COMPACT_ATOMS: atom_id res chain seq x y z
N ALA A 1 0.45 18.56 8.02
CA ALA A 1 1.56 17.81 8.66
C ALA A 1 1.32 16.30 8.68
N VAL A 2 0.27 15.79 9.35
CA VAL A 2 0.02 14.34 9.51
C VAL A 2 -0.28 13.60 8.21
N MET A 3 -0.99 14.20 7.25
CA MET A 3 -1.21 13.56 5.94
C MET A 3 0.03 13.56 5.04
N GLY A 4 1.00 14.45 5.27
CA GLY A 4 2.21 14.53 4.46
C GLY A 4 3.27 13.49 4.82
N CYS A 5 3.25 12.99 6.07
CA CYS A 5 4.24 12.00 6.51
C CYS A 5 4.09 10.67 5.77
N ILE A 6 2.88 10.30 5.35
CA ILE A 6 2.67 9.05 4.60
C ILE A 6 3.38 9.07 3.25
N ASN A 7 3.41 10.22 2.56
CA ASN A 7 4.06 10.36 1.26
C ASN A 7 5.58 10.35 1.39
N LEU A 8 6.11 11.01 2.42
CA LEU A 8 7.56 10.99 2.72
C LEU A 8 8.03 9.58 3.09
N VAL A 9 7.26 8.88 3.92
CA VAL A 9 7.56 7.51 4.34
C VAL A 9 7.38 6.53 3.18
N ALA A 10 6.38 6.72 2.32
CA ALA A 10 6.20 5.93 1.12
C ALA A 10 7.34 6.14 0.11
N ALA A 11 7.81 7.38 -0.07
CA ALA A 11 8.97 7.66 -0.91
C ALA A 11 10.24 6.95 -0.39
N PHE A 12 10.47 7.00 0.94
CA PHE A 12 11.57 6.28 1.56
C PHE A 12 11.41 4.76 1.44
N GLY A 13 10.20 4.26 1.68
CA GLY A 13 9.83 2.85 1.53
C GLY A 13 10.02 2.34 0.09
N ALA A 14 9.72 3.15 -0.92
CA ALA A 14 9.93 2.81 -2.32
C ALA A 14 11.42 2.74 -2.68
N MET A 15 12.24 3.70 -2.20
CA MET A 15 13.69 3.70 -2.44
C MET A 15 14.38 2.46 -1.84
N VAL A 16 14.01 2.10 -0.61
CA VAL A 16 14.58 0.92 0.08
C VAL A 16 13.95 -0.37 -0.44
N GLY A 17 12.67 -0.32 -0.83
CA GLY A 17 11.86 -1.46 -1.23
C GLY A 17 12.36 -2.19 -2.47
N GLY A 18 12.79 -1.46 -3.49
CA GLY A 18 13.37 -2.08 -4.69
C GLY A 18 14.63 -2.88 -4.35
N LYS A 19 15.54 -2.27 -3.56
CA LYS A 19 16.78 -2.92 -3.11
C LYS A 19 16.52 -4.12 -2.20
N ALA A 20 15.56 -4.00 -1.28
CA ALA A 20 15.20 -5.05 -0.34
C ALA A 20 14.50 -6.23 -1.03
N ALA A 21 13.65 -5.97 -2.03
CA ALA A 21 13.01 -7.01 -2.83
C ALA A 21 14.01 -7.79 -3.69
N ASP A 22 15.04 -7.10 -4.21
CA ASP A 22 16.14 -7.74 -4.93
C ASP A 22 16.99 -8.64 -4.02
N TRP A 23 17.13 -8.30 -2.74
CA TRP A 23 17.97 -9.04 -1.77
C TRP A 23 17.27 -10.23 -1.13
N TRP A 24 15.97 -10.13 -0.86
CA TRP A 24 15.19 -11.17 -0.18
C TRP A 24 14.37 -12.08 -1.12
N GLY A 25 14.36 -11.76 -2.42
CA GLY A 25 13.56 -12.45 -3.41
C GLY A 25 12.13 -11.89 -3.49
N ARG A 26 11.53 -11.99 -4.68
CA ARG A 26 10.26 -11.33 -5.00
C ARG A 26 9.04 -11.85 -4.25
N LEU A 27 8.90 -13.17 -4.11
CA LEU A 27 7.75 -13.80 -3.44
C LEU A 27 7.70 -13.49 -1.93
N PRO A 28 8.81 -13.63 -1.18
CA PRO A 28 8.85 -13.21 0.23
C PRO A 28 8.59 -11.71 0.41
N ALA A 29 9.15 -10.86 -0.47
CA ALA A 29 8.93 -9.43 -0.44
C ALA A 29 7.45 -9.05 -0.66
N LEU A 30 6.76 -9.73 -1.57
CA LEU A 30 5.33 -9.55 -1.80
C LEU A 30 4.50 -9.95 -0.57
N GLY A 31 4.83 -11.08 0.07
CA GLY A 31 4.15 -11.53 1.28
C GLY A 31 4.31 -10.57 2.47
N ILE A 32 5.54 -10.07 2.70
CA ILE A 32 5.80 -9.06 3.74
C ILE A 32 5.02 -7.78 3.47
N THR A 33 5.02 -7.33 2.22
CA THR A 33 4.30 -6.13 1.82
C THR A 33 2.80 -6.26 2.04
N ALA A 34 2.21 -7.40 1.68
CA ALA A 34 0.80 -7.70 1.93
C ALA A 34 0.47 -7.71 3.44
N ALA A 35 1.32 -8.31 4.26
CA ALA A 35 1.13 -8.32 5.71
C ALA A 35 1.15 -6.90 6.31
N ILE A 36 2.09 -6.05 5.87
CA ILE A 36 2.17 -4.65 6.32
C ILE A 36 0.93 -3.84 5.89
N LEU A 37 0.44 -4.08 4.67
CA LEU A 37 -0.77 -3.44 4.15
C LEU A 37 -2.05 -3.87 4.87
N ILE A 38 -2.09 -5.04 5.50
CA ILE A 38 -3.20 -5.47 6.35
C ILE A 38 -3.05 -4.89 7.76
N VAL A 39 -1.87 -5.03 8.36
CA VAL A 39 -1.64 -4.65 9.76
C VAL A 39 -1.72 -3.13 9.97
N GLY A 40 -1.19 -2.34 9.04
CA GLY A 40 -1.17 -0.87 9.15
C GLY A 40 -2.56 -0.24 9.29
N PRO A 41 -3.49 -0.47 8.35
CA PRO A 41 -4.85 0.05 8.42
C PRO A 41 -5.64 -0.46 9.62
N LEU A 42 -5.42 -1.70 10.08
CA LEU A 42 -6.01 -2.23 11.31
C LEU A 42 -5.54 -1.45 12.55
N ILE A 43 -4.24 -1.12 12.64
CA ILE A 43 -3.71 -0.28 13.72
C ILE A 43 -4.32 1.13 13.66
N ILE A 44 -4.49 1.70 12.47
CA ILE A 44 -5.15 3.01 12.29
C ILE A 44 -6.61 2.95 12.76
N ALA A 45 -7.35 1.91 12.38
CA ALA A 45 -8.74 1.73 12.77
C ALA A 45 -8.91 1.59 14.31
N ALA A 46 -7.99 0.85 14.95
CA ALA A 46 -7.96 0.65 16.40
C ALA A 46 -7.38 1.84 17.19
N SER A 47 -6.82 2.87 16.53
CA SER A 47 -6.02 3.91 17.19
C SER A 47 -6.82 4.86 18.10
N THR A 48 -6.65 4.77 19.42
CA THR A 48 -7.35 5.64 20.39
C THR A 48 -6.62 6.95 20.69
N GLY A 49 -5.37 7.12 20.21
CA GLY A 49 -4.55 8.31 20.44
C GLY A 49 -3.60 8.64 19.28
N PHE A 50 -3.05 9.85 19.31
CA PHE A 50 -2.23 10.41 18.22
C PHE A 50 -0.99 9.58 17.90
N ALA A 51 -0.29 9.06 18.91
CA ALA A 51 0.93 8.28 18.71
C ALA A 51 0.66 6.96 17.96
N LEU A 52 -0.41 6.25 18.31
CA LEU A 52 -0.78 4.99 17.68
C LEU A 52 -1.29 5.21 16.24
N LEU A 53 -2.01 6.32 16.02
CA LEU A 53 -2.43 6.75 14.69
C LEU A 53 -1.23 7.07 13.80
N LEU A 54 -0.23 7.79 14.32
CA LEU A 54 0.99 8.10 13.60
C LEU A 54 1.80 6.85 13.27
N ALA A 55 1.95 5.92 14.22
CA ALA A 55 2.63 4.65 14.01
C ALA A 55 1.97 3.81 12.91
N GLY A 56 0.63 3.69 12.94
CA GLY A 56 -0.12 3.03 11.89
C GLY A 56 0.07 3.68 10.51
N ARG A 57 0.10 5.03 10.45
CA ARG A 57 0.34 5.77 9.20
C ARG A 57 1.73 5.58 8.64
N ILE A 58 2.76 5.55 9.49
CA ILE A 58 4.13 5.24 9.07
C ILE A 58 4.18 3.82 8.52
N LEU A 59 3.62 2.85 9.23
CA LEU A 59 3.62 1.45 8.81
C LEU A 59 2.89 1.26 7.47
N THR A 60 1.69 1.83 7.33
CA THR A 60 0.95 1.81 6.05
C THR A 60 1.73 2.52 4.95
N GLY A 61 2.38 3.66 5.24
CA GLY A 61 3.21 4.37 4.27
C GLY A 61 4.36 3.52 3.74
N ILE A 62 5.05 2.77 4.61
CA ILE A 62 6.09 1.82 4.21
C ILE A 62 5.49 0.74 3.31
N GLY A 63 4.39 0.12 3.73
CA GLY A 63 3.73 -0.95 2.96
C GLY A 63 3.27 -0.49 1.57
N VAL A 64 2.70 0.71 1.49
CA VAL A 64 2.29 1.32 0.22
C VAL A 64 3.49 1.54 -0.70
N GLY A 65 4.58 2.15 -0.18
CA GLY A 65 5.81 2.36 -0.94
C GLY A 65 6.44 1.06 -1.45
N LEU A 66 6.43 0.00 -0.63
CA LEU A 66 6.88 -1.32 -1.03
C LEU A 66 5.97 -1.93 -2.12
N ALA A 67 4.65 -1.83 -1.98
CA ALA A 67 3.70 -2.40 -2.93
C ALA A 67 3.82 -1.79 -4.31
N PHE A 68 3.97 -0.46 -4.38
CA PHE A 68 4.16 0.26 -5.65
C PHE A 68 5.42 -0.14 -6.40
N VAL A 69 6.45 -0.66 -5.72
CA VAL A 69 7.67 -1.14 -6.37
C VAL A 69 7.58 -2.64 -6.66
N VAL A 70 7.19 -3.45 -5.68
CA VAL A 70 7.24 -4.92 -5.77
C VAL A 70 6.19 -5.48 -6.72
N ALA A 71 4.97 -4.93 -6.73
CA ALA A 71 3.87 -5.44 -7.55
C ALA A 71 4.13 -5.33 -9.08
N PRO A 72 4.44 -4.15 -9.65
CA PRO A 72 4.75 -4.05 -11.07
C PRO A 72 6.05 -4.79 -11.42
N LEU A 73 7.02 -4.81 -10.50
CA LEU A 73 8.30 -5.49 -10.70
C LEU A 73 8.15 -7.01 -10.77
N TYR A 74 7.27 -7.61 -9.97
CA TYR A 74 6.92 -9.02 -10.07
C TYR A 74 6.11 -9.32 -11.34
N ALA A 75 5.14 -8.47 -11.65
CA ALA A 75 4.32 -8.62 -12.86
C ALA A 75 5.18 -8.59 -14.13
N ALA A 76 6.21 -7.73 -14.19
CA ALA A 76 7.16 -7.66 -15.29
C ALA A 76 8.03 -8.93 -15.47
N GLU A 77 8.27 -9.71 -14.41
CA GLU A 77 9.02 -10.96 -14.51
C GLU A 77 8.21 -12.13 -15.00
N VAL A 78 6.97 -12.22 -14.55
CA VAL A 78 6.06 -13.29 -14.97
C VAL A 78 5.56 -13.03 -16.40
N ALA A 79 5.57 -11.77 -16.84
CA ALA A 79 5.11 -11.38 -18.15
C ALA A 79 6.03 -11.84 -19.30
N PRO A 80 5.45 -12.30 -20.43
CA PRO A 80 6.18 -12.54 -21.68
C PRO A 80 6.91 -11.28 -22.14
N ALA A 81 8.12 -11.42 -22.70
CA ALA A 81 8.98 -10.29 -23.07
C ALA A 81 8.29 -9.24 -23.97
N SER A 82 7.37 -9.67 -24.83
CA SER A 82 6.60 -8.80 -25.74
C SER A 82 5.48 -8.00 -25.06
N LEU A 83 4.99 -8.45 -23.90
CA LEU A 83 3.81 -7.88 -23.22
C LEU A 83 4.13 -7.26 -21.85
N ARG A 84 5.41 -7.21 -21.45
CA ARG A 84 5.84 -6.67 -20.14
C ARG A 84 5.26 -5.29 -19.85
N ALA A 85 5.37 -4.38 -20.81
CA ALA A 85 4.84 -3.02 -20.66
C ALA A 85 3.32 -3.03 -20.47
N SER A 86 2.57 -3.82 -21.23
CA SER A 86 1.12 -3.93 -21.11
C SER A 86 0.69 -4.49 -19.76
N VAL A 87 1.37 -5.53 -19.27
CA VAL A 87 1.06 -6.15 -17.97
C VAL A 87 1.33 -5.16 -16.81
N VAL A 88 2.44 -4.43 -16.85
CA VAL A 88 2.74 -3.40 -15.85
C VAL A 88 1.69 -2.29 -15.86
N THR A 89 1.29 -1.82 -17.05
CA THR A 89 0.24 -0.79 -17.17
C THR A 89 -1.10 -1.26 -16.62
N ILE A 90 -1.48 -2.52 -16.83
CA ILE A 90 -2.72 -3.08 -16.26
C ILE A 90 -2.66 -3.08 -14.73
N VAL A 91 -1.54 -3.47 -14.14
CA VAL A 91 -1.35 -3.42 -12.68
C VAL A 91 -1.53 -1.98 -12.16
N GLU A 92 -0.93 -1.00 -12.84
CA GLU A 92 -1.06 0.41 -12.45
C GLU A 92 -2.49 0.93 -12.56
N ILE A 93 -3.22 0.55 -13.62
CA ILE A 93 -4.64 0.88 -13.77
C ILE A 93 -5.47 0.30 -12.61
N LEU A 94 -5.21 -0.96 -12.23
CA LEU A 94 -5.90 -1.59 -11.11
C LEU A 94 -5.60 -0.91 -9.78
N ILE A 95 -4.34 -0.49 -9.54
CA ILE A 95 -3.96 0.26 -8.34
C ILE A 95 -4.71 1.59 -8.27
N ASN A 96 -4.73 2.36 -9.37
CA ASN A 96 -5.46 3.63 -9.43
C ASN A 96 -6.98 3.41 -9.27
N GLY A 97 -7.52 2.32 -9.82
CA GLY A 97 -8.91 1.91 -9.62
C GLY A 97 -9.22 1.63 -8.14
N GLY A 98 -8.33 0.92 -7.43
CA GLY A 98 -8.46 0.68 -6.00
C GLY A 98 -8.44 1.97 -5.17
N ILE A 99 -7.55 2.91 -5.50
CA ILE A 99 -7.50 4.23 -4.85
C ILE A 99 -8.81 5.00 -5.05
N LEU A 100 -9.37 4.98 -6.27
CA LEU A 100 -10.65 5.62 -6.57
C LEU A 100 -11.79 5.00 -5.75
N LEU A 101 -11.86 3.67 -5.67
CA LEU A 101 -12.84 2.97 -4.84
C LEU A 101 -12.67 3.32 -3.35
N GLY A 102 -11.44 3.49 -2.88
CA GLY A 102 -11.14 3.98 -1.54
C GLY A 102 -11.74 5.36 -1.29
N TYR A 103 -11.55 6.32 -2.20
CA TYR A 103 -12.17 7.64 -2.09
C TYR A 103 -13.70 7.60 -2.14
N LEU A 104 -14.28 6.78 -3.01
CA LEU A 104 -15.73 6.60 -3.10
C LEU A 104 -16.29 6.00 -1.80
N SER A 105 -15.63 5.00 -1.23
CA SER A 105 -16.04 4.39 0.06
C SER A 105 -16.01 5.40 1.21
N ALA A 106 -15.05 6.33 1.20
CA ALA A 106 -14.95 7.39 2.20
C ALA A 106 -16.11 8.41 2.11
N ILE A 107 -16.68 8.60 0.92
CA ILE A 107 -17.82 9.50 0.67
C ILE A 107 -19.15 8.80 0.97
N LEU A 108 -19.27 7.51 0.59
CA LEU A 108 -20.52 6.75 0.65
C LEU A 108 -20.84 6.16 2.02
N LEU A 109 -19.86 6.06 2.93
CA LEU A 109 -20.05 5.57 4.30
C LEU A 109 -19.99 6.72 5.34
N PRO A 110 -21.07 7.52 5.48
CA PRO A 110 -21.16 8.55 6.52
C PRO A 110 -21.38 7.98 7.93
N LEU A 111 -21.79 6.71 8.06
CA LEU A 111 -22.07 6.04 9.33
C LEU A 111 -20.89 5.17 9.75
N GLY A 112 -20.09 5.65 10.73
CA GLY A 112 -18.97 4.90 11.33
C GLY A 112 -17.61 5.61 11.30
N GLY A 113 -17.49 6.74 10.58
CA GLY A 113 -16.29 7.57 10.55
C GLY A 113 -15.11 6.96 9.78
N TRP A 114 -14.06 7.77 9.60
CA TRP A 114 -12.82 7.41 8.87
C TRP A 114 -12.15 6.11 9.35
N ARG A 115 -12.48 5.64 10.55
CA ARG A 115 -11.94 4.42 11.17
C ARG A 115 -12.47 3.16 10.51
N LEU A 116 -13.76 3.13 10.17
CA LEU A 116 -14.39 1.99 9.50
C LEU A 116 -13.85 1.87 8.06
N VAL A 117 -13.71 3.00 7.38
CA VAL A 117 -13.13 3.08 6.03
C VAL A 117 -11.68 2.58 6.04
N THR A 118 -10.87 2.97 7.03
CA THR A 118 -9.51 2.43 7.15
C THR A 118 -9.47 0.96 7.58
N GLY A 119 -10.43 0.49 8.38
CA GLY A 119 -10.51 -0.91 8.77
C GLY A 119 -10.88 -1.81 7.59
N LEU A 120 -11.87 -1.41 6.79
CA LEU A 120 -12.26 -2.10 5.56
C LEU A 120 -11.13 -2.11 4.53
N ALA A 121 -10.30 -1.06 4.47
CA ALA A 121 -9.14 -1.04 3.57
C ALA A 121 -8.05 -2.06 3.96
N GLY A 122 -8.05 -2.57 5.19
CA GLY A 122 -7.10 -3.60 5.64
C GLY A 122 -7.59 -5.04 5.47
N VAL A 123 -8.83 -5.25 5.02
CA VAL A 123 -9.48 -6.57 4.82
C VAL A 123 -9.71 -6.81 3.33
#